data_AF-A0A9D1AAZ3-F1
#
_entry.id   AF-A0A9D1AAZ3-F1
#
_cell.length_a   1.000
_cell.length_b   1.000
_cell.length_c   1.000
_cell.angle_alpha   90.00
_cell.angle_beta   90.00
_cell.angle_gamma   90.00
#
_symmetry.space_group_name_H-M   'P 1'
#
loop_
_entity.id
_entity.type
_entity.pdbx_description
1 polymer ?
#
loop_
_entity_poly.entity_id
_entity_poly.type
_entity_poly.pdbx_seq_one_letter_code
_entity_poly.pdbx_strand_id
1 'polypeptide(L)'
;QVKTRTNRHGGILGGITSGMPIVFRAAVKPTSSIAQRQESVSLAEKTGVPLEIHGRHDPCITTRAVPVVEAAMAIALLDAYFCASTNTTKDSPWL
;
A
#
# COMPACT_ATOMS: atom_id res chain seq x y z
N GLN A 1 -19.28 -11.01 -24.46
CA GLN A 1 -18.65 -10.87 -23.13
C GLN A 1 -19.54 -9.98 -22.28
N VAL A 2 -19.96 -10.42 -21.09
CA VAL A 2 -20.80 -9.61 -20.18
C VAL A 2 -19.90 -8.62 -19.43
N LYS A 3 -20.25 -7.33 -19.40
CA LYS A 3 -19.51 -6.26 -18.71
C LYS A 3 -20.46 -5.25 -18.06
N THR A 4 -20.00 -4.55 -17.02
CA THR A 4 -20.76 -3.46 -16.40
C THR A 4 -20.68 -2.18 -17.22
N ARG A 5 -21.71 -1.31 -17.14
CA ARG A 5 -21.70 0.01 -17.81
C ARG A 5 -20.67 0.98 -17.22
N THR A 6 -20.35 0.82 -15.94
CA THR A 6 -19.37 1.66 -15.21
C THR A 6 -18.48 0.79 -14.33
N ASN A 7 -17.29 1.30 -13.96
CA ASN A 7 -16.33 0.61 -13.10
C ASN A 7 -16.11 1.33 -11.75
N ARG A 8 -17.19 1.72 -11.06
CA ARG A 8 -17.11 2.41 -9.75
C ARG A 8 -16.62 1.51 -8.63
N HIS A 9 -16.76 0.20 -8.79
CA HIS A 9 -16.25 -0.84 -7.90
C HIS A 9 -14.77 -1.19 -8.16
N GLY A 10 -14.11 -0.50 -9.10
CA GLY A 10 -12.67 -0.63 -9.33
C GLY A 10 -12.24 -2.04 -9.74
N GLY A 11 -13.08 -2.78 -10.45
CA GLY A 11 -12.77 -4.12 -10.95
C GLY A 11 -13.07 -5.25 -9.98
N ILE A 12 -13.39 -4.99 -8.71
CA ILE A 12 -13.59 -6.00 -7.66
C ILE A 12 -15.01 -5.89 -7.07
N LEU A 13 -15.73 -7.01 -6.98
CA LEU A 13 -17.07 -7.11 -6.38
C LEU A 13 -17.07 -8.25 -5.36
N GLY A 14 -17.38 -7.96 -4.09
CA GLY A 14 -17.42 -8.99 -3.04
C GLY A 14 -16.11 -9.76 -2.87
N GLY A 15 -14.96 -9.13 -3.15
CA GLY A 15 -13.64 -9.78 -3.10
C GLY A 15 -13.25 -10.58 -4.35
N ILE A 16 -14.11 -10.63 -5.38
CA ILE A 16 -13.86 -11.37 -6.62
C ILE A 16 -13.69 -10.39 -7.79
N THR A 17 -12.80 -10.72 -8.71
CA THR A 17 -12.58 -9.90 -9.92
C THR A 17 -13.82 -9.97 -10.84
N SER A 18 -14.27 -8.81 -11.31
CA SER A 18 -15.46 -8.67 -12.17
C SER A 18 -15.16 -8.75 -13.67
N GLY A 19 -13.90 -8.93 -14.05
CA GLY A 19 -13.42 -8.84 -15.43
C GLY A 19 -13.28 -7.40 -15.98
N MET A 20 -13.63 -6.39 -15.17
CA MET A 20 -13.35 -4.97 -15.44
C MET A 20 -11.92 -4.61 -14.96
N PRO A 21 -11.30 -3.53 -15.49
CA PRO A 21 -9.97 -3.11 -15.04
C PRO A 21 -9.92 -2.92 -13.51
N ILE A 22 -8.86 -3.44 -12.88
CA ILE A 22 -8.66 -3.25 -11.44
C ILE A 22 -8.11 -1.83 -11.22
N VAL A 23 -8.82 -1.03 -10.43
CA VAL A 23 -8.46 0.37 -10.15
C VAL A 23 -8.49 0.57 -8.64
N PHE A 24 -7.36 0.97 -8.07
CA PHE A 24 -7.23 1.31 -6.66
C PHE A 24 -6.45 2.61 -6.49
N ARG A 25 -6.59 3.22 -5.32
CA ARG A 25 -5.89 4.46 -4.94
C ARG A 25 -5.18 4.23 -3.63
N ALA A 26 -3.91 4.63 -3.57
CA ALA A 26 -3.13 4.60 -2.35
C ALA A 26 -2.94 6.04 -1.84
N ALA A 27 -3.13 6.24 -0.53
CA ALA A 27 -2.77 7.48 0.14
C ALA A 27 -1.41 7.30 0.81
N VAL A 28 -0.47 8.19 0.52
CA VAL A 28 0.89 8.14 1.06
C VAL A 28 1.05 9.26 2.07
N LYS A 29 1.40 8.92 3.31
CA LYS A 29 1.73 9.90 4.35
C LYS A 29 2.98 10.71 3.94
N PRO A 30 3.04 12.02 4.25
CA PRO A 30 4.25 12.81 4.09
C PRO A 30 5.46 12.23 4.85
N THR A 31 6.67 12.52 4.38
CA THR A 31 7.90 12.05 5.02
C THR A 31 8.03 12.60 6.44
N SER A 32 8.31 11.70 7.40
CA SER A 32 8.42 12.09 8.82
C SER A 32 9.63 12.98 9.09
N SER A 33 10.71 12.79 8.35
CA SER A 33 11.99 13.52 8.47
C SER A 33 12.01 14.80 7.64
N ILE A 34 11.02 15.66 7.86
CA ILE A 34 11.01 17.00 7.31
C ILE A 34 11.80 17.93 8.24
N ALA A 35 12.49 18.93 7.69
CA ALA A 35 13.31 19.87 8.46
C ALA A 35 12.50 20.81 9.38
N GLN A 36 11.20 20.60 9.52
CA GLN A 36 10.37 21.38 10.43
C GLN A 36 10.57 20.86 11.85
N ARG A 37 10.76 21.78 12.80
CA ARG A 37 10.81 21.45 14.23
C ARG A 37 9.51 20.77 14.69
N GLN A 38 9.65 19.65 15.36
CA GLN A 38 8.57 18.81 15.88
C GLN A 38 8.77 18.56 17.38
N GLU A 39 7.69 18.27 18.10
CA GLU A 39 7.78 17.82 19.49
C GLU A 39 7.98 16.29 19.53
N SER A 40 8.93 15.84 20.34
CA SER A 40 9.26 14.43 20.51
C SER A 40 9.70 14.13 21.95
N VAL A 41 10.08 12.89 22.22
CA VAL A 41 10.56 12.44 23.53
C VAL A 41 11.91 11.75 23.37
N SER A 42 12.89 12.13 24.20
CA SER A 42 14.16 11.40 24.31
C SER A 42 13.92 10.11 25.07
N LEU A 43 14.17 8.97 24.44
CA LEU A 43 14.01 7.67 25.10
C LEU A 43 15.06 7.42 26.20
N ALA A 44 16.24 8.05 26.08
CA ALA A 44 17.30 7.93 27.08
C ALA A 44 17.01 8.77 28.33
N GLU A 45 16.60 10.04 28.14
CA GLU A 45 16.37 10.97 29.24
C GLU A 45 14.92 10.96 29.76
N LYS A 46 13.99 10.35 29.01
CA LYS A 46 12.55 10.31 29.29
C LYS A 46 11.90 11.69 29.42
N THR A 47 12.45 12.67 28.72
CA THR A 47 12.02 14.08 28.73
C THR A 47 11.51 14.50 27.36
N GLY A 48 10.62 15.49 27.33
CA GLY A 48 10.15 16.11 26.09
C GLY A 48 11.26 16.95 25.47
N VAL A 49 11.55 16.74 24.18
CA VAL A 49 12.60 17.45 23.45
C VAL A 49 12.08 17.92 22.09
N PRO A 50 12.45 19.14 21.64
CA PRO A 50 12.24 19.52 20.25
C PRO A 50 13.15 18.70 19.33
N LEU A 51 12.57 18.06 18.33
CA LEU A 51 13.27 17.29 17.31
C LEU A 51 13.28 18.05 15.99
N GLU A 52 14.47 18.24 15.44
CA GLU A 52 14.66 18.84 14.13
C GLU A 52 15.69 18.01 13.36
N ILE A 53 15.25 17.40 12.26
CA ILE A 53 16.05 16.46 11.49
C ILE A 53 16.63 17.18 10.28
N HIS A 54 17.96 17.28 10.25
CA HIS A 54 18.70 17.88 9.15
C HIS A 54 19.34 16.78 8.29
N GLY A 55 19.18 16.86 6.98
CA GLY A 55 19.74 15.89 6.05
C GLY A 55 19.13 15.99 4.66
N ARG A 56 19.66 15.21 3.71
CA ARG A 56 19.07 15.05 2.38
C ARG A 56 17.90 14.07 2.47
N HIS A 57 16.77 14.57 2.93
CA HIS A 57 15.50 13.85 2.94
C HIS A 57 14.60 14.35 1.83
N ASP A 58 13.84 13.44 1.27
CA ASP A 58 12.94 13.77 0.20
C ASP A 58 11.67 14.42 0.77
N PRO A 59 11.29 15.63 0.31
CA PRO A 59 10.06 16.28 0.75
C PRO A 59 8.81 15.54 0.22
N CYS A 60 8.97 14.76 -0.85
CA CYS A 60 7.91 13.94 -1.43
C CYS A 60 8.46 12.58 -1.87
N ILE A 61 7.82 11.50 -1.40
CA ILE A 61 8.12 10.11 -1.79
C ILE A 61 7.10 9.53 -2.77
N THR A 62 6.00 10.24 -3.04
CA THR A 62 4.85 9.70 -3.77
C THR A 62 5.23 9.17 -5.14
N THR A 63 6.09 9.87 -5.89
CA THR A 63 6.55 9.44 -7.22
C THR A 63 7.36 8.14 -7.16
N ARG A 64 8.13 7.92 -6.10
CA ARG A 64 8.87 6.67 -5.86
C ARG A 64 8.00 5.55 -5.29
N ALA A 65 6.88 5.89 -4.64
CA ALA A 65 5.95 4.90 -4.13
C ALA A 65 5.16 4.21 -5.26
N VAL A 66 4.91 4.89 -6.39
CA VAL A 66 4.17 4.33 -7.53
C VAL A 66 4.70 2.96 -7.99
N PRO A 67 5.98 2.82 -8.39
CA PRO A 67 6.49 1.52 -8.86
C PRO A 67 6.47 0.44 -7.76
N VAL A 68 6.62 0.83 -6.49
CA VAL A 68 6.53 -0.12 -5.35
C VAL A 68 5.10 -0.64 -5.19
N VAL A 69 4.11 0.25 -5.31
CA VAL A 69 2.69 -0.09 -5.21
C VAL A 69 2.25 -0.97 -6.38
N GLU A 70 2.74 -0.67 -7.60
CA GLU A 70 2.49 -1.51 -8.78
C GLU A 70 3.09 -2.91 -8.62
N ALA A 71 4.33 -3.02 -8.13
CA ALA A 71 4.96 -4.30 -7.86
C ALA A 71 4.21 -5.11 -6.79
N ALA A 72 3.79 -4.45 -5.70
CA ALA A 72 3.00 -5.10 -4.65
C ALA A 72 1.65 -5.62 -5.18
N MET A 73 0.99 -4.86 -6.05
CA MET A 73 -0.23 -5.31 -6.73
C MET A 73 0.03 -6.53 -7.62
N ALA A 74 1.10 -6.52 -8.40
CA ALA A 74 1.45 -7.64 -9.28
C ALA A 74 1.69 -8.94 -8.50
N ILE A 75 2.40 -8.85 -7.36
CA ILE A 75 2.62 -9.99 -6.46
C ILE A 75 1.30 -10.50 -5.89
N ALA A 76 0.45 -9.61 -5.38
CA ALA A 76 -0.85 -9.99 -4.82
C ALA A 76 -1.78 -10.65 -5.85
N LEU A 77 -1.78 -10.16 -7.10
CA LEU A 77 -2.56 -10.76 -8.18
C LEU A 77 -2.01 -12.13 -8.60
N LEU A 78 -0.69 -12.30 -8.61
CA LEU A 78 -0.07 -13.58 -8.92
C LEU A 78 -0.41 -14.63 -7.86
N ASP A 79 -0.35 -14.27 -6.58
CA ASP A 79 -0.75 -15.14 -5.48
C ASP A 79 -2.24 -15.51 -5.56
N ALA A 80 -3.11 -14.51 -5.75
CA ALA A 80 -4.54 -14.75 -5.94
C ALA A 80 -4.84 -15.67 -7.14
N TYR A 81 -4.08 -15.53 -8.23
CA TYR A 81 -4.19 -16.40 -9.40
C TYR A 81 -3.78 -17.83 -9.07
N PHE A 82 -2.65 -18.03 -8.38
CA PHE A 82 -2.22 -19.38 -7.99
C PHE A 82 -3.17 -20.04 -7.00
N CYS A 83 -3.64 -19.32 -5.98
CA CYS A 83 -4.64 -19.80 -5.03
C CYS A 83 -5.97 -20.18 -5.70
N ALA A 84 -6.37 -19.49 -6.77
CA ALA A 84 -7.57 -19.84 -7.54
C ALA A 84 -7.34 -21.01 -8.51
N SER A 85 -6.15 -21.12 -9.09
CA SER A 85 -5.80 -22.15 -10.09
C SER A 85 -5.47 -23.51 -9.49
N THR A 86 -4.95 -23.52 -8.27
CA THR A 86 -4.61 -24.72 -7.53
C THR A 86 -5.71 -24.94 -6.49
N ASN A 87 -6.30 -26.14 -6.43
CA ASN A 87 -7.41 -26.47 -5.52
C ASN A 87 -6.94 -26.59 -4.03
N THR A 88 -5.91 -25.82 -3.66
CA THR A 88 -5.08 -25.94 -2.45
C THR A 88 -5.62 -25.16 -1.28
N THR A 89 -6.76 -24.48 -1.44
CA THR A 89 -7.46 -23.75 -0.35
C THR A 89 -7.87 -24.65 0.82
N LYS A 90 -7.81 -25.98 0.69
CA LYS A 90 -8.03 -26.91 1.80
C LYS A 90 -6.77 -27.25 2.61
N ASP A 91 -5.57 -27.05 2.07
CA ASP A 91 -4.33 -27.58 2.66
C ASP A 91 -3.31 -26.47 3.03
N SER A 92 -3.66 -25.19 2.89
CA SER A 92 -2.76 -24.07 3.22
C SER A 92 -2.81 -23.72 4.71
N PRO A 93 -1.70 -23.85 5.48
CA PRO A 93 -1.69 -23.63 6.94
C PRO A 93 -1.77 -22.15 7.37
N TRP A 94 -1.96 -21.22 6.44
CA TRP A 94 -1.95 -19.77 6.67
C TRP A 94 -3.30 -19.09 6.36
N LEU A 95 -4.33 -19.87 6.01
CA LEU A 95 -5.75 -19.50 5.92
C LEU A 95 -6.55 -20.48 6.77
#